data_AF-A0A3D4QYH3-F1
#
_entry.id   AF-A0A3D4QYH3-F1
#
_cell.length_a   1.000
_cell.length_b   1.000
_cell.length_c   1.000
_cell.angle_alpha   90.00
_cell.angle_beta   90.00
_cell.angle_gamma   90.00
#
_symmetry.space_group_name_H-M   'P 1'
#
loop_
_entity.id
_entity.type
_entity.pdbx_description
1 polymer ?
#
loop_
_entity_poly.entity_id
_entity_poly.type
_entity_poly.pdbx_seq_one_letter_code
_entity_poly.pdbx_strand_id
1 'polypeptide(L)'
;FLISFFIRRSAFRFSWNKVLGAISYTAMVILFVSATKATTAASAILLQYTSPVYIAILGGWLLKEKATIRDWVVIFFVIIGMVLFFMDDISSGSLKGNILAVLSGVAMALNAIFMRREKDADPLENVFWGCILTILIAIPFMVKYVPDINGWAGIGLLGIFQLGLPYILYAKAIKHITALQSTFLGLIEPLLSPVWVFLTIGELPGLMSVLGGVVVLTSVTIGCIKPKNHSASEMLQQQSSLN
;
A
#
# COMPACT_ATOMS: atom_id res chain seq x y z
N PHE A 1 -2.28 7.64 19.19
CA PHE A 1 -3.42 8.27 19.89
C PHE A 1 -4.75 8.14 19.15
N LEU A 2 -4.86 8.51 17.86
CA LEU A 2 -6.14 8.31 17.12
C LEU A 2 -6.49 6.85 16.88
N ILE A 3 -5.52 6.06 16.41
CA ILE A 3 -5.70 4.64 16.11
C ILE A 3 -6.22 3.87 17.34
N SER A 4 -5.68 4.14 18.53
CA SER A 4 -6.08 3.49 19.79
C SER A 4 -7.54 3.73 20.19
N PHE A 5 -8.15 4.84 19.74
CA PHE A 5 -9.57 5.11 20.03
C PHE A 5 -10.51 4.24 19.18
N PHE A 6 -10.06 3.83 18.00
CA PHE A 6 -10.85 3.04 17.05
C PHE A 6 -10.66 1.51 17.17
N ILE A 7 -9.67 1.06 17.94
CA ILE A 7 -9.47 -0.37 18.22
C ILE A 7 -10.65 -0.88 19.06
N ARG A 8 -11.31 -1.95 18.61
CA ARG A 8 -12.34 -2.62 19.42
C ARG A 8 -11.66 -3.24 20.65
N ARG A 9 -12.06 -2.83 21.85
CA ARG A 9 -11.55 -3.27 23.18
C ARG A 9 -11.45 -4.80 23.42
N SER A 10 -11.93 -5.65 22.51
CA SER A 10 -12.20 -7.07 22.76
C SER A 10 -11.10 -8.07 22.34
N ALA A 11 -9.94 -7.68 21.79
CA ALA A 11 -9.02 -8.69 21.25
C ALA A 11 -7.52 -8.37 21.29
N PHE A 12 -6.98 -7.91 22.42
CA PHE A 12 -5.55 -8.07 22.73
C PHE A 12 -5.20 -9.55 22.97
N ARG A 13 -5.39 -10.39 21.95
CA ARG A 13 -4.88 -11.75 21.88
C ARG A 13 -3.58 -11.73 21.08
N PHE A 14 -2.53 -12.27 21.68
CA PHE A 14 -1.22 -12.40 21.03
C PHE A 14 -1.35 -13.34 19.83
N SER A 15 -0.98 -12.85 18.64
CA SER A 15 -0.97 -13.61 17.39
C SER A 15 0.34 -13.31 16.68
N TRP A 16 0.99 -14.36 16.15
CA TRP A 16 2.23 -14.21 15.41
C TRP A 16 2.06 -13.31 14.17
N ASN A 17 0.88 -13.32 13.55
CA ASN A 17 0.58 -12.45 12.42
C ASN A 17 0.56 -10.96 12.83
N LYS A 18 0.16 -10.64 14.06
CA LYS A 18 0.17 -9.25 14.55
C LYS A 18 1.59 -8.74 14.73
N VAL A 19 2.46 -9.56 15.30
CA VAL A 19 3.89 -9.24 15.45
C VAL A 19 4.55 -9.07 14.09
N LEU A 20 4.35 -10.03 13.18
CA LEU A 20 4.90 -9.96 11.83
C LEU A 20 4.33 -8.77 11.04
N GLY A 21 3.04 -8.46 11.19
CA GLY A 21 2.40 -7.28 10.61
C GLY A 21 3.01 -5.98 11.13
N ALA A 22 3.19 -5.86 12.44
CA ALA A 22 3.81 -4.69 13.07
C ALA A 22 5.27 -4.49 12.64
N ILE A 23 6.05 -5.58 12.56
CA ILE A 23 7.43 -5.55 12.05
C ILE A 23 7.44 -5.14 10.57
N SER A 24 6.55 -5.71 9.77
CA SER A 24 6.46 -5.38 8.33
C SER A 24 6.07 -3.93 8.10
N TYR A 25 5.11 -3.40 8.87
CA TYR A 25 4.76 -1.97 8.84
C TYR A 25 5.95 -1.08 9.23
N THR A 26 6.64 -1.42 10.31
CA THR A 26 7.80 -0.66 10.80
C THR A 26 8.92 -0.64 9.78
N ALA A 27 9.24 -1.81 9.20
CA ALA A 27 10.22 -1.94 8.13
C ALA A 27 9.82 -1.12 6.90
N MET A 28 8.55 -1.20 6.47
CA MET A 28 8.02 -0.43 5.35
C MET A 28 8.30 1.06 5.53
N VAL A 29 7.88 1.65 6.66
CA VAL A 29 8.03 3.09 6.90
C VAL A 29 9.51 3.51 7.00
N ILE A 30 10.33 2.79 7.77
CA ILE A 30 11.75 3.14 7.97
C ILE A 30 12.54 3.00 6.66
N LEU A 31 12.32 1.92 5.91
CA LEU A 31 12.99 1.69 4.63
C LEU A 31 12.57 2.74 3.60
N PHE A 32 11.30 3.14 3.58
CA PHE A 32 10.81 4.18 2.67
C PHE A 32 11.44 5.54 2.97
N VAL A 33 11.41 5.98 4.24
CA VAL A 33 12.06 7.24 4.65
C VAL A 33 13.55 7.22 4.39
N SER A 34 14.21 6.07 4.54
CA SER A 34 15.63 5.92 4.21
C SER A 34 15.88 5.96 2.71
N ALA A 35 14.99 5.37 1.91
CA ALA A 35 15.06 5.41 0.45
C ALA A 35 14.89 6.83 -0.09
N THR A 36 13.89 7.59 0.38
CA THR A 36 13.67 8.98 -0.06
C THR A 36 14.81 9.94 0.31
N LYS A 37 15.67 9.56 1.26
CA LYS A 37 16.92 10.28 1.58
C LYS A 37 18.11 9.89 0.71
N ALA A 38 18.05 8.75 0.03
CA ALA A 38 19.17 8.18 -0.75
C ALA A 38 18.91 8.13 -2.27
N THR A 39 17.66 8.23 -2.69
CA THR A 39 17.19 8.30 -4.08
C THR A 39 16.09 9.36 -4.19
N THR A 40 15.57 9.60 -5.40
CA THR A 40 14.47 10.56 -5.57
C THR A 40 13.16 10.01 -5.00
N ALA A 41 12.25 10.91 -4.62
CA ALA A 41 10.92 10.53 -4.16
C ALA A 41 10.16 9.73 -5.23
N ALA A 42 10.28 10.11 -6.51
CA ALA A 42 9.70 9.42 -7.65
C ALA A 42 10.24 7.98 -7.81
N SER A 43 11.56 7.78 -7.75
CA SER A 43 12.14 6.43 -7.81
C SER A 43 11.77 5.60 -6.57
N ALA A 44 11.76 6.20 -5.38
CA ALA A 44 11.38 5.51 -4.15
C ALA A 44 9.93 5.01 -4.19
N ILE A 45 8.98 5.86 -4.60
CA ILE A 45 7.56 5.53 -4.62
C ILE A 45 7.23 4.53 -5.73
N LEU A 46 7.83 4.68 -6.92
CA LEU A 46 7.68 3.74 -8.03
C LEU A 46 8.15 2.33 -7.62
N LEU A 47 9.32 2.22 -7.00
CA LEU A 47 9.87 0.94 -6.57
C LEU A 47 9.07 0.35 -5.40
N GLN A 48 8.58 1.17 -4.47
CA GLN A 48 7.71 0.69 -3.39
C GLN A 48 6.38 0.13 -3.93
N TYR A 49 5.78 0.81 -4.92
CA TYR A 49 4.53 0.39 -5.56
C TYR A 49 4.66 -0.81 -6.51
N THR A 50 5.85 -1.43 -6.60
CA THR A 50 5.98 -2.80 -7.12
C THR A 50 5.43 -3.86 -6.14
N SER A 51 4.93 -3.45 -4.97
CA SER A 51 4.31 -4.32 -3.97
C SER A 51 3.26 -5.32 -4.50
N PRO A 52 2.41 -5.02 -5.50
CA PRO A 52 1.46 -5.99 -6.04
C PRO A 52 2.13 -7.26 -6.59
N VAL A 53 3.36 -7.17 -7.12
CA VAL A 53 4.15 -8.33 -7.57
C VAL A 53 4.43 -9.27 -6.41
N TYR A 54 4.92 -8.71 -5.30
CA TYR A 54 5.24 -9.48 -4.10
C TYR A 54 3.98 -10.07 -3.47
N ILE A 55 2.85 -9.35 -3.49
CA ILE A 55 1.57 -9.91 -3.03
C ILE A 55 1.09 -11.03 -3.94
N ALA A 56 1.20 -10.92 -5.26
CA ALA A 56 0.80 -11.97 -6.18
C ALA A 56 1.58 -13.27 -5.96
N ILE A 57 2.89 -13.15 -5.66
CA ILE A 57 3.78 -14.28 -5.37
C ILE A 57 3.50 -14.85 -3.96
N LEU A 58 3.55 -14.00 -2.93
CA LEU A 58 3.47 -14.42 -1.53
C LEU A 58 2.05 -14.73 -1.06
N GLY A 59 1.04 -14.07 -1.64
CA GLY A 59 -0.37 -14.23 -1.29
C GLY A 59 -0.89 -15.65 -1.56
N GLY A 60 -0.40 -16.30 -2.62
CA GLY A 60 -0.72 -17.70 -2.89
C GLY A 60 -0.26 -18.65 -1.77
N TRP A 61 0.89 -18.36 -1.13
CA TRP A 61 1.44 -19.19 -0.05
C TRP A 61 0.89 -18.80 1.33
N LEU A 62 0.85 -17.51 1.67
CA LEU A 62 0.46 -17.04 3.01
C LEU A 62 -1.05 -16.90 3.20
N LEU A 63 -1.78 -16.49 2.16
CA LEU A 63 -3.23 -16.25 2.23
C LEU A 63 -4.05 -17.35 1.56
N LYS A 64 -3.42 -18.23 0.77
CA LYS A 64 -4.10 -19.15 -0.15
C LYS A 64 -4.96 -18.40 -1.20
N GLU A 65 -4.73 -17.11 -1.38
CA GLU A 65 -5.34 -16.25 -2.40
C GLU A 65 -4.39 -16.21 -3.61
N LYS A 66 -4.50 -17.19 -4.52
CA LYS A 66 -3.62 -17.26 -5.71
C LYS A 66 -3.98 -16.15 -6.71
N ALA A 67 -2.98 -15.44 -7.21
CA ALA A 67 -3.14 -14.51 -8.32
C ALA A 67 -3.54 -15.27 -9.60
N THR A 68 -4.58 -14.77 -10.27
CA THR A 68 -5.03 -15.28 -11.56
C THR A 68 -4.16 -14.76 -12.69
N ILE A 69 -4.26 -15.36 -13.89
CA ILE A 69 -3.57 -14.82 -15.08
C ILE A 69 -3.97 -13.36 -15.35
N ARG A 70 -5.22 -13.00 -15.08
CA ARG A 70 -5.71 -11.63 -15.22
C ARG A 70 -5.02 -10.68 -14.25
N ASP A 71 -4.79 -11.12 -13.01
CA ASP A 71 -4.07 -10.32 -12.03
C ASP A 71 -2.62 -10.04 -12.48
N TRP A 72 -1.95 -11.02 -13.08
CA TRP A 72 -0.61 -10.85 -13.66
C TRP A 72 -0.59 -9.84 -14.81
N VAL A 73 -1.59 -9.90 -15.69
CA VAL A 73 -1.75 -8.90 -16.77
C VAL A 73 -1.94 -7.50 -16.20
N VAL A 74 -2.79 -7.36 -15.17
CA VAL A 74 -3.02 -6.06 -14.50
C VAL A 74 -1.72 -5.56 -13.86
N ILE A 75 -0.99 -6.41 -13.15
CA ILE A 75 0.30 -6.05 -12.53
C ILE A 75 1.30 -5.56 -13.58
N PHE A 76 1.39 -6.25 -14.73
CA PHE A 76 2.28 -5.88 -15.82
C PHE A 76 1.96 -4.47 -16.35
N PHE A 77 0.69 -4.19 -16.67
CA PHE A 77 0.30 -2.87 -17.18
C PHE A 77 0.39 -1.78 -16.11
N VAL A 78 0.11 -2.10 -14.84
CA VAL A 78 0.34 -1.18 -13.72
C VAL A 78 1.81 -0.76 -13.65
N ILE A 79 2.75 -1.70 -13.73
CA ILE A 79 4.19 -1.38 -13.67
C ILE A 79 4.58 -0.50 -14.86
N ILE A 80 4.13 -0.84 -16.07
CA ILE A 80 4.38 -0.01 -17.25
C ILE A 80 3.81 1.40 -17.06
N GLY A 81 2.57 1.49 -16.59
CA GLY A 81 1.91 2.77 -16.35
C GLY A 81 2.64 3.61 -15.31
N MET A 82 3.14 3.00 -14.23
CA MET A 82 3.93 3.68 -13.20
C MET A 82 5.29 4.17 -13.73
N VAL A 83 5.97 3.36 -14.55
CA VAL A 83 7.23 3.76 -15.21
C VAL A 83 7.00 4.92 -16.17
N LEU A 84 5.95 4.88 -16.98
CA LEU A 84 5.58 6.00 -17.83
C LEU A 84 5.21 7.24 -17.00
N PHE A 85 4.51 7.04 -15.88
CA PHE A 85 4.02 8.13 -15.05
C PHE A 85 5.15 9.00 -14.47
N PHE A 86 6.20 8.33 -14.00
CA PHE A 86 7.36 8.96 -13.37
C PHE A 86 8.57 9.06 -14.31
N MET A 87 8.41 8.81 -15.62
CA MET A 87 9.52 8.77 -16.58
C MET A 87 10.41 10.01 -16.50
N ASP A 88 9.80 11.18 -16.40
CA ASP A 88 10.49 12.47 -16.40
C ASP A 88 11.17 12.79 -15.05
N ASP A 89 10.70 12.16 -13.96
CA ASP A 89 11.20 12.34 -12.59
C ASP A 89 12.17 11.21 -12.14
N ILE A 90 12.30 10.15 -12.94
CA ILE A 90 13.29 9.10 -12.72
C ILE A 90 14.67 9.68 -13.04
N SER A 91 15.44 9.99 -11.99
CA SER A 91 16.84 10.34 -12.13
C SER A 91 17.74 9.20 -11.65
N SER A 92 19.05 9.34 -11.85
CA SER A 92 20.06 8.39 -11.36
C SER A 92 20.19 8.49 -9.83
N GLY A 93 19.19 7.99 -9.11
CA GLY A 93 19.26 7.79 -7.67
C GLY A 93 20.32 6.76 -7.29
N SER A 94 20.77 6.79 -6.04
CA SER A 94 21.75 5.81 -5.57
C SER A 94 21.18 4.39 -5.64
N LEU A 95 21.99 3.43 -6.11
CA LEU A 95 21.64 2.00 -6.08
C LEU A 95 21.19 1.55 -4.67
N LYS A 96 21.82 2.09 -3.63
CA LYS A 96 21.44 1.82 -2.23
C LYS A 96 20.01 2.28 -1.94
N GLY A 97 19.62 3.48 -2.38
CA GLY A 97 18.27 4.01 -2.20
C GLY A 97 17.23 3.17 -2.94
N ASN A 98 17.54 2.72 -4.16
CA ASN A 98 16.65 1.87 -4.95
C ASN A 98 16.45 0.49 -4.29
N ILE A 99 17.50 -0.12 -3.73
CA ILE A 99 17.39 -1.36 -2.96
C ILE A 99 16.48 -1.16 -1.73
N LEU A 100 16.66 -0.06 -0.99
CA LEU A 100 15.81 0.24 0.17
C LEU A 100 14.35 0.44 -0.23
N ALA A 101 14.07 1.07 -1.37
CA ALA A 101 12.73 1.26 -1.89
C ALA A 101 12.06 -0.07 -2.26
N VAL A 102 12.79 -0.97 -2.93
CA VAL A 102 12.32 -2.33 -3.25
C VAL A 102 12.02 -3.12 -1.98
N LEU A 103 12.93 -3.11 -0.99
CA LEU A 103 12.70 -3.78 0.30
C LEU A 103 11.50 -3.20 1.03
N SER A 104 11.26 -1.88 0.91
CA SER A 104 10.06 -1.25 1.43
C SER A 104 8.79 -1.75 0.73
N GLY A 105 8.81 -1.96 -0.59
CA GLY A 105 7.72 -2.58 -1.34
C GLY A 105 7.43 -4.03 -0.90
N VAL A 106 8.46 -4.81 -0.58
CA VAL A 106 8.31 -6.16 0.01
C VAL A 106 7.66 -6.08 1.39
N ALA A 107 8.13 -5.15 2.23
CA ALA A 107 7.57 -4.95 3.57
C ALA A 107 6.11 -4.46 3.52
N MET A 108 5.77 -3.60 2.56
CA MET A 108 4.40 -3.17 2.27
C MET A 108 3.51 -4.34 1.88
N ALA A 109 3.99 -5.23 1.00
CA ALA A 109 3.27 -6.44 0.61
C ALA A 109 3.01 -7.37 1.81
N LEU A 110 4.02 -7.61 2.64
CA LEU A 110 3.89 -8.40 3.87
C LEU A 110 2.91 -7.75 4.85
N ASN A 111 2.97 -6.43 5.04
CA ASN A 111 2.03 -5.71 5.90
C ASN A 111 0.58 -5.88 5.42
N ALA A 112 0.32 -5.70 4.12
CA ALA A 112 -1.01 -5.93 3.54
C ALA A 112 -1.48 -7.38 3.74
N ILE A 113 -0.59 -8.36 3.55
CA ILE A 113 -0.88 -9.78 3.77
C ILE A 113 -1.24 -10.06 5.23
N PHE A 114 -0.44 -9.61 6.20
CA PHE A 114 -0.71 -9.85 7.62
C PHE A 114 -1.94 -9.11 8.13
N MET A 115 -2.19 -7.89 7.65
CA MET A 115 -3.46 -7.19 7.92
C MET A 115 -4.66 -7.97 7.37
N ARG A 116 -4.53 -8.55 6.18
CA ARG A 116 -5.57 -9.40 5.58
C ARG A 116 -5.79 -10.71 6.35
N ARG A 117 -4.73 -11.31 6.92
CA ARG A 117 -4.86 -12.52 7.77
C ARG A 117 -5.60 -12.24 9.08
N GLU A 118 -5.49 -11.03 9.61
CA GLU A 118 -6.18 -10.59 10.82
C GLU A 118 -7.56 -9.93 10.52
N LYS A 119 -8.13 -10.15 9.32
CA LYS A 119 -9.43 -9.57 8.92
C LYS A 119 -10.57 -9.89 9.89
N ASP A 120 -10.54 -11.08 10.49
CA ASP A 120 -11.57 -11.59 11.40
C ASP A 120 -11.36 -11.07 12.84
N ALA A 121 -10.19 -10.49 13.13
CA ALA A 121 -9.87 -9.79 14.36
C ALA A 121 -9.93 -8.26 14.14
N ASP A 122 -8.90 -7.53 14.57
CA ASP A 122 -8.77 -6.09 14.39
C ASP A 122 -7.47 -5.74 13.63
N PRO A 123 -7.51 -5.58 12.29
CA PRO A 123 -6.33 -5.24 11.48
C PRO A 123 -5.66 -3.92 11.89
N LEU A 124 -6.38 -3.01 12.57
CA LEU A 124 -5.81 -1.77 13.10
C LEU A 124 -4.76 -2.01 14.18
N GLU A 125 -4.80 -3.14 14.89
CA GLU A 125 -3.80 -3.48 15.90
C GLU A 125 -2.39 -3.63 15.29
N ASN A 126 -2.28 -4.16 14.06
CA ASN A 126 -1.00 -4.30 13.38
C ASN A 126 -0.34 -2.94 13.14
N VAL A 127 -1.15 -1.97 12.68
CA VAL A 127 -0.69 -0.60 12.43
C VAL A 127 -0.36 0.08 13.77
N PHE A 128 -1.17 -0.13 14.80
CA PHE A 128 -0.92 0.44 16.13
C PHE A 128 0.41 -0.02 16.72
N TRP A 129 0.65 -1.33 16.76
CA TRP A 129 1.91 -1.89 17.26
C TRP A 129 3.09 -1.53 16.35
N GLY A 130 2.87 -1.46 15.05
CA GLY A 130 3.86 -0.96 14.09
C GLY A 130 4.24 0.49 14.36
N CYS A 131 3.28 1.37 14.66
CA CYS A 131 3.56 2.74 15.06
C CYS A 131 4.38 2.81 16.36
N ILE A 132 4.06 2.00 17.37
CA ILE A 132 4.83 1.94 18.63
C ILE A 132 6.28 1.52 18.34
N LEU A 133 6.48 0.42 17.61
CA LEU A 133 7.82 -0.04 17.25
C LEU A 133 8.59 1.01 16.44
N THR A 134 7.93 1.67 15.50
CA THR A 134 8.52 2.76 14.71
C THR A 134 8.96 3.92 15.59
N ILE A 135 8.13 4.33 16.56
CA ILE A 135 8.47 5.38 17.53
C ILE A 135 9.69 4.96 18.35
N LEU A 136 9.73 3.74 18.87
CA LEU A 136 10.86 3.24 19.67
C LEU A 136 12.18 3.26 18.88
N ILE A 137 12.14 2.93 17.59
CA ILE A 137 13.32 2.95 16.72
C ILE A 137 13.67 4.39 16.32
N ALA A 138 12.69 5.28 16.13
CA ALA A 138 12.91 6.65 15.67
C ALA A 138 13.33 7.64 16.77
N ILE A 139 12.93 7.42 18.03
CA ILE A 139 13.24 8.30 19.17
C ILE A 139 14.75 8.61 19.29
N PRO A 140 15.68 7.63 19.22
CA PRO A 140 17.11 7.91 19.31
C PRO A 140 17.62 8.88 18.23
N PHE A 141 16.99 8.90 17.06
CA PHE A 141 17.36 9.79 15.96
C PHE A 141 16.79 11.21 16.11
N MET A 142 15.74 11.39 16.91
CA MET A 142 15.13 12.71 17.20
C MET A 142 15.95 13.53 18.20
N VAL A 143 16.82 12.89 19.00
CA VAL A 143 17.63 13.58 20.02
C VAL A 143 18.53 14.67 19.42
N LYS A 144 18.94 14.52 18.16
CA LYS A 144 19.80 15.49 17.45
C LYS A 144 19.03 16.60 16.73
N TYR A 145 17.74 16.41 16.47
CA TYR A 145 16.91 17.31 15.68
C TYR A 145 15.50 17.38 16.27
N VAL A 146 15.34 18.22 17.29
CA VAL A 146 14.03 18.48 17.92
C VAL A 146 13.23 19.43 17.02
N PRO A 147 12.00 19.08 16.61
CA PRO A 147 11.15 19.96 15.82
C PRO A 147 10.80 21.24 16.59
N ASP A 148 10.71 22.36 15.86
CA ASP A 148 10.13 23.61 16.35
C ASP A 148 8.58 23.52 16.37
N ILE A 149 7.90 24.60 16.75
CA ILE A 149 6.44 24.60 16.86
C ILE A 149 5.74 24.28 15.52
N ASN A 150 6.30 24.76 14.42
CA ASN A 150 5.80 24.48 13.08
C ASN A 150 6.07 23.01 12.69
N GLY A 151 7.25 22.48 13.03
CA GLY A 151 7.57 21.07 12.86
C GLY A 151 6.62 20.15 13.63
N TRP A 152 6.29 20.48 14.88
CA TRP A 152 5.31 19.73 15.66
C TRP A 152 3.89 19.83 15.08
N ALA A 153 3.48 21.01 14.63
CA ALA A 153 2.20 21.19 13.95
C ALA A 153 2.13 20.36 12.66
N GLY A 154 3.19 20.36 11.85
CA GLY A 154 3.31 19.55 10.64
C GLY A 154 3.27 18.05 10.92
N ILE A 155 4.00 17.57 11.93
CA ILE A 155 3.95 16.17 12.38
C ILE A 155 2.54 15.80 12.85
N GLY A 156 1.87 16.69 13.59
CA GLY A 156 0.48 16.48 14.02
C GLY A 156 -0.47 16.36 12.84
N LEU A 157 -0.38 17.29 11.88
CA LEU A 157 -1.23 17.32 10.69
C LEU A 157 -1.02 16.07 9.81
N LEU A 158 0.24 15.75 9.49
CA LEU A 158 0.57 14.56 8.69
C LEU A 158 0.23 13.27 9.44
N GLY A 159 0.54 13.18 10.73
CA GLY A 159 0.25 11.99 11.53
C GLY A 159 -1.25 11.70 11.67
N ILE A 160 -2.07 12.73 11.85
CA ILE A 160 -3.52 12.61 12.04
C ILE A 160 -4.22 12.42 10.69
N PHE A 161 -4.03 13.37 9.77
CA PHE A 161 -4.80 13.43 8.53
C PHE A 161 -4.20 12.56 7.43
N GLN A 162 -2.87 12.56 7.26
CA GLN A 162 -2.22 11.80 6.17
C GLN A 162 -2.06 10.32 6.51
N LEU A 163 -1.82 9.97 7.77
CA LEU A 163 -1.57 8.58 8.18
C LEU A 163 -2.75 7.97 8.96
N GLY A 164 -3.17 8.61 10.06
CA GLY A 164 -4.16 8.05 10.98
C GLY A 164 -5.50 7.72 10.31
N LEU A 165 -6.11 8.70 9.65
CA LEU A 165 -7.40 8.53 8.97
C LEU A 165 -7.34 7.49 7.84
N PRO A 166 -6.40 7.56 6.87
CA PRO A 166 -6.30 6.56 5.80
C PRO A 166 -6.06 5.15 6.32
N TYR A 167 -5.23 4.93 7.35
CA TYR A 167 -5.03 3.59 7.89
C TYR A 167 -6.27 3.01 8.58
N ILE A 168 -7.09 3.84 9.23
CA ILE A 168 -8.39 3.41 9.78
C ILE A 168 -9.32 2.96 8.64
N LEU A 169 -9.38 3.71 7.55
CA LEU A 169 -10.17 3.35 6.38
C LEU A 169 -9.62 2.08 5.69
N TYR A 170 -8.30 1.99 5.55
CA TYR A 170 -7.61 0.85 4.97
C TYR A 170 -7.85 -0.44 5.77
N ALA A 171 -7.78 -0.37 7.09
CA ALA A 171 -8.07 -1.52 7.97
C ALA A 171 -9.54 -1.96 7.92
N LYS A 172 -10.48 -1.05 7.62
CA LYS A 172 -11.88 -1.44 7.34
C LYS A 172 -12.00 -2.06 5.95
N ALA A 173 -11.39 -1.45 4.93
CA ALA A 173 -11.45 -1.92 3.55
C ALA A 173 -10.83 -3.32 3.37
N ILE A 174 -9.67 -3.59 3.99
CA ILE A 174 -8.92 -4.85 3.87
C ILE A 174 -9.73 -6.08 4.34
N LYS A 175 -10.78 -5.88 5.15
CA LYS A 175 -11.71 -6.95 5.54
C LYS A 175 -12.60 -7.41 4.38
N HIS A 176 -12.87 -6.54 3.42
CA HIS A 176 -13.80 -6.77 2.32
C HIS A 176 -13.09 -7.04 0.98
N ILE A 177 -11.82 -6.67 0.83
CA ILE A 177 -11.04 -6.82 -0.43
C ILE A 177 -9.79 -7.66 -0.24
N THR A 178 -9.34 -8.36 -1.28
CA THR A 178 -8.10 -9.15 -1.20
C THR A 178 -6.88 -8.26 -0.93
N ALA A 179 -5.79 -8.84 -0.41
CA ALA A 179 -4.55 -8.09 -0.20
C ALA A 179 -4.00 -7.50 -1.52
N LEU A 180 -4.23 -8.18 -2.65
CA LEU A 180 -3.81 -7.69 -3.95
C LEU A 180 -4.65 -6.49 -4.39
N GLN A 181 -5.98 -6.57 -4.25
CA GLN A 181 -6.88 -5.47 -4.57
C GLN A 181 -6.60 -4.22 -3.72
N SER A 182 -6.22 -4.38 -2.45
CA SER A 182 -5.89 -3.24 -1.60
C SER A 182 -4.66 -2.49 -2.10
N THR A 183 -3.65 -3.19 -2.62
CA THR A 183 -2.49 -2.53 -3.25
C THR A 183 -2.83 -1.87 -4.57
N PHE A 184 -3.77 -2.43 -5.35
CA PHE A 184 -4.22 -1.77 -6.56
C PHE A 184 -4.93 -0.45 -6.28
N LEU A 185 -5.78 -0.40 -5.25
CA LEU A 185 -6.40 0.84 -4.81
C LEU A 185 -5.38 1.84 -4.25
N GLY A 186 -4.32 1.34 -3.58
CA GLY A 186 -3.23 2.18 -3.09
C GLY A 186 -2.46 2.91 -4.21
N LEU A 187 -2.38 2.34 -5.41
CA LEU A 187 -1.73 2.98 -6.57
C LEU A 187 -2.46 4.22 -7.07
N ILE A 188 -3.72 4.44 -6.67
CA ILE A 188 -4.46 5.64 -7.02
C ILE A 188 -3.86 6.87 -6.32
N GLU A 189 -3.25 6.68 -5.14
CA GLU A 189 -2.63 7.76 -4.36
C GLU A 189 -1.58 8.58 -5.15
N PRO A 190 -0.53 7.98 -5.74
CA PRO A 190 0.45 8.74 -6.52
C PRO A 190 -0.15 9.38 -7.76
N LEU A 191 -1.19 8.78 -8.36
CA LEU A 191 -1.86 9.35 -9.54
C LEU A 191 -2.66 10.61 -9.23
N LEU A 192 -3.13 10.74 -8.00
CA LEU A 192 -3.82 11.95 -7.55
C LEU A 192 -2.86 13.11 -7.30
N SER A 193 -1.56 12.85 -7.09
CA SER A 193 -0.60 13.91 -6.75
C SER A 193 -0.54 15.03 -7.82
N PRO A 194 -0.40 14.74 -9.13
CA PRO A 194 -0.43 15.79 -10.15
C PRO A 194 -1.81 16.44 -10.33
N VAL A 195 -2.90 15.71 -10.04
CA VAL A 195 -4.26 16.29 -10.07
C VAL A 195 -4.39 17.39 -9.03
N TRP A 196 -3.88 17.17 -7.82
CA TRP A 196 -3.85 18.20 -6.78
C TRP A 196 -2.97 19.39 -7.14
N VAL A 197 -1.79 19.15 -7.73
CA VAL A 197 -0.89 20.22 -8.21
C VAL A 197 -1.57 21.05 -9.30
N PHE A 198 -2.21 20.41 -10.27
CA PHE A 198 -2.97 21.10 -11.32
C PHE A 198 -4.11 21.95 -10.74
N LEU A 199 -4.86 21.43 -9.76
CA LEU A 199 -5.98 22.17 -9.16
C LEU A 199 -5.55 23.35 -8.27
N THR A 200 -4.35 23.29 -7.67
CA THR A 200 -3.90 24.29 -6.69
C THR A 200 -2.94 25.31 -7.30
N ILE A 201 -2.01 24.85 -8.14
CA ILE A 201 -0.92 25.64 -8.70
C ILE A 201 -1.15 25.92 -10.19
N GLY A 202 -1.97 25.10 -10.87
CA GLY A 202 -2.26 25.25 -12.31
C GLY A 202 -1.21 24.62 -13.23
N GLU A 203 -0.23 23.89 -12.68
CA GLU A 203 0.77 23.18 -13.47
C GLU A 203 0.18 21.93 -14.11
N LEU A 204 0.33 21.81 -15.43
CA LEU A 204 -0.15 20.67 -16.19
C LEU A 204 0.83 19.50 -16.05
N PRO A 205 0.35 18.28 -15.72
CA PRO A 205 1.19 17.09 -15.78
C PRO A 205 1.73 16.87 -17.19
N GLY A 206 2.97 16.38 -17.27
CA GLY A 206 3.58 16.00 -18.55
C GLY A 206 2.75 14.95 -19.30
N LEU A 207 2.92 14.90 -20.63
CA LEU A 207 2.18 13.96 -21.48
C LEU A 207 2.40 12.50 -21.06
N MET A 208 3.63 12.15 -20.65
CA MET A 208 3.97 10.81 -20.18
C MET A 208 3.28 10.48 -18.84
N SER A 209 3.21 11.45 -17.92
CA SER A 209 2.45 11.32 -16.67
C SER A 209 0.96 11.07 -16.91
N VAL A 210 0.36 11.78 -17.87
CA VAL A 210 -1.05 11.58 -18.23
C VAL A 210 -1.26 10.18 -18.83
N LEU A 211 -0.43 9.77 -19.80
CA LEU A 211 -0.54 8.45 -20.43
C LEU A 211 -0.34 7.33 -19.42
N GLY A 212 0.69 7.42 -18.59
CA GLY A 212 0.94 6.47 -17.50
C GLY A 212 -0.24 6.38 -16.54
N GLY A 213 -0.81 7.52 -16.15
CA GLY A 213 -1.96 7.58 -15.26
C GLY A 213 -3.21 6.91 -15.85
N VAL A 214 -3.51 7.15 -17.13
CA VAL A 214 -4.61 6.47 -17.83
C VAL A 214 -4.40 4.95 -17.87
N VAL A 215 -3.17 4.49 -18.14
CA VAL A 215 -2.84 3.05 -18.13
C VAL A 215 -3.05 2.43 -16.75
N VAL A 216 -2.55 3.07 -15.69
CA VAL A 216 -2.72 2.54 -14.31
C VAL A 216 -4.20 2.52 -13.92
N LEU A 217 -4.93 3.62 -14.11
CA LEU A 217 -6.36 3.71 -13.75
C LEU A 217 -7.20 2.66 -14.48
N THR A 218 -6.97 2.49 -15.78
CA THR A 218 -7.68 1.47 -16.59
C THR A 218 -7.35 0.06 -16.09
N SER A 219 -6.08 -0.22 -15.83
CA SER A 219 -5.62 -1.53 -15.35
C SER A 219 -6.19 -1.87 -13.98
N VAL A 220 -6.15 -0.91 -13.04
CA VAL A 220 -6.72 -1.06 -11.68
C VAL A 220 -8.23 -1.28 -11.76
N THR A 221 -8.93 -0.53 -12.61
CA THR A 221 -10.38 -0.69 -12.80
C THR A 221 -10.72 -2.09 -13.29
N ILE A 222 -10.01 -2.57 -14.32
CA ILE A 222 -10.17 -3.94 -14.84
C ILE A 222 -9.82 -4.97 -13.76
N GLY A 223 -8.74 -4.79 -13.02
CA GLY A 223 -8.32 -5.72 -11.96
C GLY A 223 -9.30 -5.80 -10.78
N CYS A 224 -9.95 -4.69 -10.44
CA CYS A 224 -10.93 -4.64 -9.36
C CYS A 224 -12.29 -5.21 -9.78
N ILE A 225 -12.71 -5.05 -11.04
CA ILE A 225 -13.96 -5.63 -11.57
C ILE A 225 -13.73 -7.12 -11.85
N LYS A 226 -13.85 -8.00 -10.84
CA LYS A 226 -13.89 -9.45 -11.08
C LYS A 226 -15.05 -9.79 -12.02
N PRO A 227 -14.87 -10.64 -13.05
CA PRO A 227 -16.02 -11.14 -13.78
C PRO A 227 -16.76 -12.03 -12.79
N LYS A 228 -18.09 -11.88 -12.70
CA LYS A 228 -18.92 -12.91 -12.06
C LYS A 228 -18.61 -14.20 -12.83
N ASN A 229 -17.98 -15.19 -12.18
CA ASN A 229 -17.78 -16.51 -12.79
C ASN A 229 -19.17 -17.12 -12.99
N HIS A 230 -19.75 -16.91 -14.19
CA HIS A 230 -21.00 -17.56 -14.61
C HIS A 230 -20.88 -19.08 -14.61
N SER A 231 -19.66 -19.62 -14.73
CA SER A 231 -19.38 -21.06 -14.75
C SER A 231 -19.85 -21.82 -13.49
N ALA A 232 -19.81 -21.24 -12.28
CA ALA A 232 -20.28 -21.96 -11.08
C ALA A 232 -21.81 -21.97 -10.98
N SER A 233 -22.46 -20.87 -11.36
CA SER A 233 -23.92 -20.75 -11.43
C SER A 233 -24.52 -21.60 -12.56
N GLU A 234 -23.85 -21.69 -13.71
CA GLU A 234 -24.26 -22.55 -14.83
C GLU A 234 -24.10 -24.03 -14.49
N MET A 235 -23.01 -24.43 -13.81
CA MET A 235 -22.83 -25.80 -13.34
C MET A 235 -23.87 -26.21 -12.29
N LEU A 236 -24.23 -25.32 -11.35
CA LEU A 236 -25.27 -25.57 -10.36
C LEU A 236 -26.68 -25.60 -10.99
N GLN A 237 -26.95 -24.73 -11.97
CA GLN A 237 -28.22 -24.76 -12.72
C GLN A 237 -28.35 -26.03 -13.57
N GLN A 238 -27.27 -26.44 -14.25
CA GLN A 238 -27.26 -27.64 -15.08
C GLN A 238 -27.40 -28.93 -14.25
N GLN A 239 -26.82 -28.95 -13.04
CA GLN A 239 -26.97 -30.05 -12.10
C GLN A 239 -28.34 -30.08 -11.41
N SER A 240 -29.00 -28.92 -11.26
CA SER A 240 -30.40 -28.83 -10.79
C SER A 240 -31.44 -29.16 -11.86
N SER A 241 -31.12 -29.01 -13.15
CA SER A 241 -32.01 -29.40 -14.26
C SER A 241 -31.91 -30.88 -14.63
N LEU A 242 -30.91 -31.59 -14.11
CA LEU A 242 -30.68 -33.02 -14.34
C LEU A 242 -31.22 -33.92 -13.21
N ASN A 243 -31.71 -33.34 -12.11
CA ASN A 243 -32.35 -34.02 -10.98
C ASN A 243 -33.84 -33.68 -10.94
#